data_AF-A0A411YW51-F1
#
_entry.id   AF-A0A411YW51-F1
#
_cell.length_a   1.000
_cell.length_b   1.000
_cell.length_c   1.000
_cell.angle_alpha   90.00
_cell.angle_beta   90.00
_cell.angle_gamma   90.00
#
_symmetry.space_group_name_H-M   'P 1'
#
loop_
_entity.id
_entity.type
_entity.pdbx_description
1 polymer ?
#
loop_
_entity_poly.entity_id
_entity_poly.type
_entity_poly.pdbx_seq_one_letter_code
_entity_poly.pdbx_strand_id
1 'polypeptide(L)'
;MNCKYCGSPNENADNCGFCDAPLKKQRPQLKEFLYLDQAELPFGQLSLFHTYDLLILLRLVREERTKCYHRMRSVQKGSKLIEIDSDTLAFAESEYRRYTARMKVIEGILIDRVGYKPKRVDDKLLVSLQGKIENG
;
A
#
# COMPACT_ATOMS: atom_id res chain seq x y z
N MET A 1 6.17 -1.51 31.30
CA MET A 1 5.64 -0.81 30.11
C MET A 1 4.14 -1.01 30.02
N ASN A 2 3.38 -0.02 29.52
CA ASN A 2 1.94 -0.17 29.36
C ASN A 2 1.61 -0.80 28.01
N CYS A 3 0.65 -1.72 27.99
CA CYS A 3 0.19 -2.34 26.75
C CYS A 3 -0.49 -1.27 25.89
N LYS A 4 -0.05 -1.14 24.62
CA LYS A 4 -0.62 -0.13 23.71
C LYS A 4 -2.11 -0.37 23.41
N TYR A 5 -2.61 -1.60 23.59
CA TYR A 5 -3.99 -1.99 23.29
C TYR A 5 -4.93 -1.79 24.47
N CYS A 6 -4.70 -2.46 25.60
CA CYS A 6 -5.58 -2.40 26.77
C CYS A 6 -5.15 -1.42 27.86
N GLY A 7 -3.95 -0.83 27.77
CA GLY A 7 -3.42 0.10 28.77
C GLY A 7 -2.83 -0.54 30.04
N SER A 8 -3.02 -1.85 30.25
CA SER A 8 -2.53 -2.52 31.46
C SER A 8 -1.00 -2.41 31.62
N PRO A 9 -0.48 -2.26 32.85
CA PRO A 9 0.95 -2.31 33.12
C PRO A 9 1.49 -3.73 32.96
N ASN A 10 2.70 -3.87 32.43
CA ASN A 10 3.39 -5.14 32.26
C ASN A 10 4.87 -4.98 32.66
N GLU A 11 5.43 -5.99 33.33
CA GLU A 11 6.83 -6.05 33.74
C GLU A 11 7.61 -6.95 32.78
N ASN A 12 8.45 -6.36 31.92
CA ASN A 12 9.42 -7.04 31.05
C ASN A 12 8.94 -8.34 30.37
N ALA A 13 7.71 -8.36 29.87
CA ALA A 13 7.13 -9.47 29.12
C ALA A 13 7.17 -9.22 27.60
N ASP A 14 7.12 -10.30 26.82
CA ASP A 14 6.96 -10.22 25.36
C ASP A 14 5.51 -9.93 24.95
N ASN A 15 4.55 -10.51 25.67
CA ASN A 15 3.11 -10.33 25.49
C ASN A 15 2.47 -9.70 26.72
N CYS A 16 1.32 -9.05 26.51
CA CYS A 16 0.56 -8.45 27.60
C CYS A 16 -0.13 -9.53 28.45
N GLY A 17 0.05 -9.50 29.77
CA GLY A 17 -0.60 -10.47 30.67
C GLY A 17 -2.13 -10.40 30.72
N PHE A 18 -2.76 -9.33 30.20
CA PHE A 18 -4.21 -9.18 30.17
C PHE A 18 -4.82 -9.58 28.82
N CYS A 19 -4.36 -8.99 27.70
CA CYS A 19 -4.93 -9.20 26.38
C CYS A 19 -4.06 -10.02 25.42
N ASP A 20 -2.93 -10.54 25.90
CA ASP A 20 -1.94 -11.33 25.16
C ASP A 20 -1.33 -10.61 23.93
N ALA A 21 -1.59 -9.31 23.78
CA ALA A 21 -1.05 -8.55 22.67
C ALA A 21 0.49 -8.42 22.77
N PRO A 22 1.22 -8.54 21.64
CA PRO A 22 2.67 -8.43 21.64
C PRO A 22 3.11 -7.00 22.00
N LEU A 23 3.89 -6.87 23.06
CA LEU A 23 4.31 -5.59 23.63
C LEU A 23 5.40 -4.90 22.81
N LYS A 24 6.27 -5.69 22.17
CA LYS A 24 7.38 -5.21 21.33
C LYS A 24 6.97 -4.89 19.88
N LYS A 25 5.77 -5.29 19.45
CA LYS A 25 5.30 -5.07 18.08
C LYS A 25 5.08 -3.58 17.83
N GLN A 26 5.70 -3.06 16.77
CA GLN A 26 5.48 -1.69 16.33
C GLN A 26 4.07 -1.55 15.75
N ARG A 27 3.40 -0.47 16.11
CA ARG A 27 2.11 -0.11 15.51
C ARG A 27 2.35 0.58 14.18
N PRO A 28 1.43 0.41 13.22
CA PRO A 28 1.44 1.24 12.03
C PRO A 28 1.37 2.72 12.40
N GLN A 29 2.17 3.55 11.72
CA GLN A 29 2.28 4.99 11.99
C GLN A 29 1.87 5.79 10.76
N LEU A 30 1.24 6.94 10.99
CA LEU A 30 0.91 7.90 9.94
C LEU A 30 2.20 8.51 9.38
N LYS A 31 2.28 8.63 8.06
CA LYS A 31 3.39 9.29 7.37
C LYS A 31 3.04 10.74 7.10
N GLU A 32 4.02 11.63 7.27
CA GLU A 32 3.90 13.04 6.91
C GLU A 32 3.84 13.22 5.39
N PHE A 33 4.68 12.47 4.67
CA PHE A 33 4.74 12.50 3.20
C PHE A 33 4.61 11.10 2.61
N LEU A 34 3.82 11.02 1.55
CA LEU A 34 3.57 9.79 0.83
C LEU A 34 3.79 9.98 -0.67
N TYR A 35 4.59 9.09 -1.25
CA TYR A 35 5.02 9.14 -2.63
C TYR A 35 4.92 7.75 -3.28
N LEU A 36 4.78 7.71 -4.61
CA LEU A 36 4.57 6.46 -5.35
C LEU A 36 5.74 5.47 -5.22
N ASP A 37 6.97 5.97 -5.17
CA ASP A 37 8.20 5.17 -5.03
C ASP A 37 8.20 4.32 -3.75
N GLN A 38 7.50 4.75 -2.70
CA GLN A 38 7.34 3.98 -1.48
C GLN A 38 6.58 2.66 -1.70
N ALA A 39 5.85 2.49 -2.81
CA ALA A 39 5.28 1.20 -3.19
C ALA A 39 6.35 0.13 -3.46
N GLU A 40 7.59 0.54 -3.68
CA GLU A 40 8.72 -0.37 -3.87
C GLU A 40 9.28 -0.95 -2.57
N LEU A 41 8.88 -0.41 -1.42
CA LEU A 41 9.33 -0.86 -0.12
C LEU A 41 8.98 -2.34 0.14
N PRO A 42 9.79 -3.06 0.93
CA PRO A 42 9.48 -4.42 1.34
C PRO A 42 8.19 -4.49 2.18
N PHE A 43 7.54 -5.65 2.17
CA PHE A 43 6.33 -5.93 2.97
C PHE A 43 6.50 -5.53 4.45
N GLY A 44 7.65 -5.84 5.06
CA GLY A 44 7.91 -5.51 6.47
C GLY A 44 7.83 -4.01 6.75
N GLN A 45 8.21 -3.15 5.79
CA GLN A 45 8.10 -1.70 5.94
C GLN A 45 6.70 -1.19 5.60
N LEU A 46 6.09 -1.68 4.52
CA LEU A 46 4.71 -1.33 4.14
C LEU A 46 3.70 -1.72 5.23
N SER A 47 3.92 -2.84 5.92
CA SER A 47 3.07 -3.29 7.03
C SER A 47 3.15 -2.38 8.27
N LEU A 48 4.06 -1.41 8.30
CA LEU A 48 4.15 -0.36 9.33
C LEU A 48 3.52 0.98 8.89
N PHE A 49 3.00 1.10 7.67
CA PHE A 49 2.31 2.32 7.22
C PHE A 49 0.90 2.34 7.81
N HIS A 50 0.39 3.50 8.20
CA HIS A 50 -0.99 3.61 8.65
C HIS A 50 -1.97 3.13 7.56
N THR A 51 -3.14 2.62 7.95
CA THR A 51 -4.12 2.12 6.98
C THR A 51 -4.58 3.22 6.02
N TYR A 52 -4.66 4.46 6.50
CA TYR A 52 -4.92 5.64 5.68
C TYR A 52 -3.86 5.82 4.58
N ASP A 53 -2.58 5.75 4.94
CA ASP A 53 -1.46 5.89 3.99
C ASP A 53 -1.47 4.78 2.94
N LEU A 54 -1.79 3.54 3.36
CA LEU A 54 -1.94 2.42 2.42
C LEU A 54 -3.07 2.64 1.41
N LEU A 55 -4.16 3.31 1.80
CA LEU A 55 -5.25 3.65 0.87
C LEU A 55 -4.78 4.68 -0.16
N ILE A 56 -4.07 5.72 0.27
CA ILE A 56 -3.50 6.72 -0.65
C ILE A 56 -2.48 6.05 -1.58
N LEU A 57 -1.58 5.23 -1.04
CA LEU A 57 -0.57 4.52 -1.84
C LEU A 57 -1.22 3.58 -2.86
N LEU A 58 -2.30 2.88 -2.45
CA LEU A 58 -3.08 2.04 -3.36
C LEU A 58 -3.66 2.86 -4.52
N ARG A 59 -4.16 4.07 -4.26
CA ARG A 59 -4.64 4.97 -5.32
C ARG A 59 -3.51 5.34 -6.29
N LEU A 60 -2.37 5.80 -5.78
CA LEU A 60 -1.21 6.19 -6.59
C LEU A 60 -0.73 5.03 -7.48
N VAL A 61 -0.62 3.83 -6.90
CA VAL A 61 -0.18 2.63 -7.65
C VAL A 61 -1.21 2.21 -8.70
N ARG A 62 -2.51 2.35 -8.43
CA ARG A 62 -3.56 2.07 -9.43
C ARG A 62 -3.52 3.04 -10.59
N GLU A 63 -3.28 4.31 -10.32
CA GLU A 63 -3.10 5.34 -11.34
C GLU A 63 -1.87 5.02 -12.21
N GLU A 64 -0.72 4.71 -11.60
CA GLU A 64 0.48 4.37 -12.37
C GLU A 64 0.34 3.07 -13.15
N ARG A 65 -0.23 2.01 -12.55
CA ARG A 65 -0.52 0.75 -13.27
C ARG A 65 -1.36 1.00 -14.52
N THR A 66 -2.33 1.90 -14.43
CA THR A 66 -3.20 2.28 -15.56
C THR A 66 -2.40 2.99 -16.65
N LYS A 67 -1.51 3.92 -16.29
CA LYS A 67 -0.58 4.55 -17.26
C LYS A 67 0.32 3.52 -17.93
N CYS A 68 0.94 2.62 -17.18
CA CYS A 68 1.78 1.54 -17.72
C CYS A 68 1.00 0.63 -18.68
N TYR A 69 -0.24 0.27 -18.33
CA TYR A 69 -1.11 -0.50 -19.22
C TYR A 69 -1.38 0.22 -20.55
N HIS A 70 -1.73 1.52 -20.50
CA HIS A 70 -1.96 2.30 -21.71
C HIS A 70 -0.69 2.43 -22.55
N ARG A 71 0.47 2.69 -21.93
CA ARG A 71 1.77 2.72 -22.62
C ARG A 71 2.07 1.39 -23.30
N MET A 72 1.98 0.27 -22.58
CA MET A 72 2.17 -1.08 -23.11
C MET A 72 1.25 -1.35 -24.31
N ARG A 73 -0.04 -0.99 -24.20
CA ARG A 73 -1.01 -1.14 -25.30
C ARG A 73 -0.67 -0.28 -26.52
N SER A 74 -0.17 0.94 -26.32
CA SER A 74 0.25 1.82 -27.41
C SER A 74 1.48 1.28 -28.12
N VAL A 75 2.48 0.80 -27.38
CA VAL A 75 3.69 0.17 -27.96
C VAL A 75 3.32 -1.09 -28.75
N GLN A 76 2.47 -1.96 -28.20
CA GLN A 76 1.97 -3.16 -28.89
C GLN A 76 1.18 -2.86 -30.17
N LYS A 77 0.54 -1.69 -30.29
CA LYS A 77 -0.15 -1.28 -31.51
C LYS A 77 0.84 -0.69 -32.52
N GLY A 78 1.76 0.15 -32.05
CA GLY A 78 2.81 0.74 -32.89
C GLY A 78 3.71 -0.31 -33.52
N SER A 79 4.04 -1.39 -32.79
CA SER A 79 4.89 -2.48 -33.31
C SER A 79 4.25 -3.26 -34.46
N LYS A 80 2.93 -3.14 -34.65
CA LYS A 80 2.22 -3.71 -35.80
C LYS A 80 2.27 -2.82 -37.04
N LEU A 81 2.63 -1.55 -36.87
CA LEU A 81 2.65 -0.53 -37.92
C LEU A 81 4.09 -0.19 -38.35
N ILE A 82 5.04 -0.23 -37.41
CA ILE A 82 6.45 0.10 -37.61
C ILE A 82 7.27 -0.90 -36.79
N GLU A 83 8.47 -1.25 -37.24
CA GLU A 83 9.40 -2.06 -36.47
C GLU A 83 9.81 -1.31 -35.19
N ILE A 84 9.34 -1.80 -34.04
CA ILE A 84 9.73 -1.32 -32.71
C ILE A 84 10.71 -2.32 -32.14
N ASP A 85 11.79 -1.81 -31.56
CA ASP A 85 12.80 -2.61 -30.87
C ASP A 85 12.17 -3.48 -29.75
N SER A 86 12.63 -4.73 -29.68
CA SER A 86 12.10 -5.75 -28.76
C SER A 86 12.28 -5.36 -27.29
N ASP A 87 13.33 -4.62 -26.93
CA ASP A 87 13.60 -4.24 -25.54
C ASP A 87 12.57 -3.20 -25.07
N THR A 88 12.13 -2.32 -25.96
CA THR A 88 11.08 -1.32 -25.64
C THR A 88 9.74 -2.01 -25.30
N LEU A 89 9.39 -3.06 -26.04
CA LEU A 89 8.18 -3.84 -25.77
C LEU A 89 8.29 -4.58 -24.42
N ALA A 90 9.42 -5.26 -24.20
CA ALA A 90 9.68 -6.00 -22.97
C ALA A 90 9.67 -5.10 -21.73
N PHE A 91 10.24 -3.89 -21.84
CA PHE A 91 10.22 -2.88 -20.79
C PHE A 91 8.81 -2.41 -20.45
N ALA A 92 7.98 -2.12 -21.46
CA ALA A 92 6.61 -1.68 -21.20
C ALA A 92 5.77 -2.77 -20.50
N GLU A 93 5.98 -4.04 -20.85
CA GLU A 93 5.33 -5.16 -20.16
C GLU A 93 5.84 -5.36 -18.73
N SER A 94 7.16 -5.24 -18.50
CA SER A 94 7.75 -5.44 -17.19
C SER A 94 7.27 -4.40 -16.18
N GLU A 95 7.14 -3.13 -16.58
CA GLU A 95 6.61 -2.06 -15.74
C GLU A 95 5.15 -2.31 -15.35
N TYR A 96 4.30 -2.74 -16.30
CA TYR A 96 2.91 -3.11 -15.97
C TYR A 96 2.84 -4.28 -14.97
N ARG A 97 3.67 -5.32 -15.17
CA ARG A 97 3.75 -6.48 -14.25
C ARG A 97 4.24 -6.05 -12.87
N ARG A 98 5.25 -5.19 -12.80
CA ARG A 98 5.81 -4.62 -11.57
C ARG A 98 4.75 -3.88 -10.75
N TYR A 99 4.08 -2.88 -11.33
CA TYR A 99 3.03 -2.15 -10.62
C TYR A 99 1.82 -3.01 -10.26
N THR A 100 1.52 -4.03 -11.06
CA THR A 100 0.49 -5.03 -10.71
C THR A 100 0.88 -5.82 -9.45
N ALA A 101 2.14 -6.25 -9.34
CA ALA A 101 2.63 -6.95 -8.16
C ALA A 101 2.66 -6.03 -6.92
N ARG A 102 3.16 -4.80 -7.06
CA ARG A 102 3.16 -3.81 -5.95
C ARG A 102 1.76 -3.50 -5.46
N MET A 103 0.80 -3.33 -6.38
CA MET A 103 -0.61 -3.15 -6.03
C MET A 103 -1.13 -4.32 -5.19
N LYS A 104 -0.84 -5.57 -5.58
CA LYS A 104 -1.30 -6.76 -4.86
C LYS A 104 -0.74 -6.85 -3.44
N VAL A 105 0.50 -6.43 -3.21
CA VAL A 105 1.09 -6.37 -1.86
C VAL A 105 0.29 -5.42 -0.97
N ILE A 106 0.01 -4.21 -1.45
CA ILE A 106 -0.77 -3.21 -0.71
C ILE A 106 -2.20 -3.70 -0.47
N GLU A 107 -2.84 -4.28 -1.47
CA GLU A 107 -4.18 -4.87 -1.34
C GLU A 107 -4.22 -6.01 -0.31
N GLY A 108 -3.18 -6.85 -0.26
CA GLY A 108 -3.05 -7.90 0.75
C GLY A 108 -3.02 -7.33 2.17
N ILE A 109 -2.16 -6.33 2.43
CA ILE A 109 -2.08 -5.68 3.75
C ILE A 109 -3.42 -5.04 4.12
N LEU A 110 -4.13 -4.43 3.17
CA LEU A 110 -5.45 -3.87 3.42
C LEU A 110 -6.49 -4.95 3.74
N ILE A 111 -6.50 -6.07 3.02
CA ILE A 111 -7.37 -7.21 3.34
C ILE A 111 -7.12 -7.70 4.77
N ASP A 112 -5.85 -7.86 5.16
CA ASP A 112 -5.48 -8.32 6.51
C ASP A 112 -5.95 -7.36 7.62
N ARG A 113 -6.06 -6.06 7.32
CA ARG A 113 -6.38 -5.03 8.31
C ARG A 113 -7.84 -4.62 8.37
N VAL A 114 -8.49 -4.46 7.22
CA VAL A 114 -9.88 -3.98 7.12
C VAL A 114 -10.85 -5.08 6.69
N GLY A 115 -10.36 -6.26 6.34
CA GLY A 115 -11.17 -7.43 5.97
C GLY A 115 -11.65 -7.45 4.52
N TYR A 116 -11.30 -6.46 3.70
CA TYR A 116 -11.70 -6.42 2.29
C TYR A 116 -10.70 -5.66 1.42
N LYS A 117 -10.76 -5.91 0.11
CA LYS A 117 -10.04 -5.15 -0.92
C LYS A 117 -10.85 -3.91 -1.31
N PRO A 118 -10.37 -2.68 -1.04
CA PRO A 118 -11.11 -1.47 -1.41
C PRO A 118 -11.31 -1.36 -2.92
N LYS A 119 -12.56 -1.38 -3.39
CA LYS A 119 -12.88 -1.25 -4.82
C LYS A 119 -12.52 0.13 -5.35
N ARG A 120 -12.83 1.17 -4.59
CA ARG A 120 -12.55 2.57 -4.91
C ARG A 120 -11.91 3.24 -3.70
N VAL A 121 -10.91 4.08 -3.96
CA VAL A 121 -10.34 5.01 -2.98
C VAL A 121 -10.54 6.39 -3.58
N ASP A 122 -11.56 7.10 -3.13
CA ASP A 122 -11.92 8.44 -3.61
C ASP A 122 -11.63 9.51 -2.54
N ASP A 123 -11.65 10.77 -2.98
CA ASP A 123 -11.38 11.92 -2.11
C ASP A 123 -12.36 11.99 -0.94
N LYS A 124 -13.62 11.59 -1.16
CA LYS A 124 -14.65 11.59 -0.10
C LYS A 124 -14.28 10.62 1.02
N LEU A 125 -13.83 9.41 0.68
CA LEU A 125 -13.34 8.43 1.66
C LEU A 125 -12.11 8.96 2.40
N LEU A 126 -11.14 9.51 1.67
CA LEU A 126 -9.89 9.99 2.26
C LEU A 126 -10.14 11.17 3.22
N VAL A 127 -10.88 12.18 2.79
CA VAL A 127 -11.25 13.33 3.62
C VAL A 127 -12.02 12.88 4.88
N SER A 128 -12.97 11.96 4.73
CA SER A 128 -13.72 11.44 5.88
C SER A 128 -12.83 10.69 6.87
N LEU A 129 -11.83 9.94 6.40
CA LEU A 129 -10.89 9.22 7.28
C LEU A 129 -9.90 10.17 7.94
N GLN A 130 -9.38 11.14 7.20
CA GLN A 130 -8.48 12.16 7.74
C GLN A 130 -9.15 12.93 8.89
N GLY A 131 -10.39 13.37 8.71
CA GLY A 131 -11.13 14.06 9.77
C GLY A 131 -11.35 13.19 11.02
N LYS A 132 -11.41 11.86 10.90
CA LYS A 132 -11.47 10.97 12.08
C LYS A 132 -10.12 10.81 12.77
N ILE A 133 -9.03 10.90 12.01
CA ILE A 133 -7.66 10.79 12.54
C ILE A 133 -7.29 12.09 13.28
N GLU A 134 -7.69 13.25 12.76
CA GLU A 134 -7.38 14.56 13.37
C GLU A 134 -8.21 14.85 14.64
N ASN A 135 -9.41 14.26 14.76
CA ASN A 135 -10.33 14.50 15.87
C ASN A 135 -10.38 13.37 16.92
N GLY A 136 -9.56 12.32 16.77
CA GLY A 136 -9.53 11.14 17.65
C GLY A 136 -8.29 11.12 18.54
#